data_AF-T1G6L8-F1
#
_entry.id   AF-T1G6L8-F1
#
_cell.length_a   1.000
_cell.length_b   1.000
_cell.length_c   1.000
_cell.angle_alpha   90.00
_cell.angle_beta   90.00
_cell.angle_gamma   90.00
#
_symmetry.space_group_name_H-M   'P 1'
#
loop_
_entity.id
_entity.type
_entity.pdbx_description
1 polymer ?
#
loop_
_entity_poly.entity_id
_entity_poly.type
_entity_poly.pdbx_seq_one_letter_code
_entity_poly.pdbx_strand_id
1 'polypeptide(L)'
;MSGHLLNYLQVEDEGPHGNDEIRSFLLTQLSYQNVTDVFCCVCVANLHVYDKYPLIDGTFFLSPFRYSVENRLMTSSSSPPRSSSLVDHVTPIVEKDSKKFFLNAICVDCLSRQQQQYLLQCCYCNRPWQGSNLIIGSMYSYDIFAAQPCCQARLLCNNNNNNNNNNNKNNNNNNSVNVRFFSDYSQSLACPHCGVVDSHFVKPLSQTFLCAVVVSK
;
A
#
# COMPACT_ATOMS: atom_id res chain seq x y z
N MET A 1 31.82 -21.96 4.02
CA MET A 1 30.86 -22.38 2.98
C MET A 1 29.48 -22.33 3.61
N SER A 2 28.85 -21.16 3.58
CA SER A 2 27.61 -20.89 4.30
C SER A 2 26.49 -20.85 3.29
N GLY A 3 25.89 -22.01 3.04
CA GLY A 3 24.61 -22.13 2.36
C GLY A 3 23.47 -21.80 3.33
N HIS A 4 22.32 -21.44 2.74
CA HIS A 4 21.02 -21.15 3.35
C HIS A 4 20.79 -19.72 3.84
N LEU A 5 20.28 -18.88 2.93
CA LEU A 5 18.95 -18.29 3.05
C LEU A 5 18.50 -17.77 1.68
N LEU A 6 18.09 -18.68 0.79
CA LEU A 6 17.22 -18.29 -0.33
C LEU A 6 15.88 -17.94 0.31
N ASN A 7 15.65 -16.65 0.53
CA ASN A 7 14.35 -16.14 0.95
C ASN A 7 13.30 -16.65 -0.04
N TYR A 8 12.34 -17.37 0.50
CA TYR A 8 11.23 -18.00 -0.19
C TYR A 8 10.50 -16.91 -1.02
N LEU A 9 10.74 -16.87 -2.34
CA LEU A 9 9.82 -16.21 -3.27
C LEU A 9 8.55 -17.04 -3.21
N GLN A 10 7.62 -16.63 -2.34
CA GLN A 10 6.32 -17.29 -2.20
C GLN A 10 5.52 -16.96 -3.45
N VAL A 11 5.74 -17.67 -4.54
CA VAL A 11 4.87 -17.62 -5.72
C VAL A 11 3.75 -18.61 -5.44
N GLU A 12 2.51 -18.13 -5.36
CA GLU A 12 1.34 -19.01 -5.27
C GLU A 12 1.26 -19.87 -6.53
N ASP A 13 1.25 -21.19 -6.36
CA ASP A 13 1.00 -22.21 -7.38
C ASP A 13 -0.52 -22.38 -7.57
N GLU A 14 -1.22 -21.26 -7.81
CA GLU A 14 -2.60 -21.31 -8.29
C GLU A 14 -2.55 -21.73 -9.76
N GLY A 15 -3.21 -22.84 -10.11
CA GLY A 15 -3.12 -23.45 -11.43
C GLY A 15 -3.32 -22.46 -12.59
N PRO A 16 -2.87 -22.81 -13.81
CA PRO A 16 -2.60 -21.88 -14.91
C PRO A 16 -3.77 -20.95 -15.30
N HIS A 17 -5.01 -21.30 -14.99
CA HIS A 17 -6.20 -20.57 -15.42
C HIS A 17 -6.51 -19.31 -14.60
N GLY A 18 -6.37 -19.33 -13.27
CA GLY A 18 -6.77 -18.19 -12.42
C GLY A 18 -5.81 -17.01 -12.50
N ASN A 19 -4.52 -17.30 -12.64
CA ASN A 19 -3.49 -16.29 -12.74
C ASN A 19 -3.55 -15.57 -14.11
N ASP A 20 -3.92 -16.28 -15.19
CA ASP A 20 -4.00 -15.70 -16.53
C ASP A 20 -5.16 -14.70 -16.71
N GLU A 21 -6.28 -14.89 -16.01
CA GLU A 21 -7.41 -13.95 -16.05
C GLU A 21 -7.04 -12.59 -15.44
N ILE A 22 -6.41 -12.61 -14.26
CA ILE A 22 -5.94 -11.39 -13.58
C ILE A 22 -4.87 -10.69 -14.44
N ARG A 23 -3.97 -11.46 -15.05
CA ARG A 23 -2.94 -10.94 -15.96
C ARG A 23 -3.56 -10.20 -17.13
N SER A 24 -4.44 -10.88 -17.84
CA SER A 24 -5.10 -10.39 -19.02
C SER A 24 -5.92 -9.13 -18.71
N PHE A 25 -6.62 -9.15 -17.58
CA PHE A 25 -7.37 -7.99 -17.08
C PHE A 25 -6.46 -6.79 -16.81
N LEU A 26 -5.39 -6.95 -16.02
CA LEU A 26 -4.47 -5.86 -15.70
C LEU A 26 -3.80 -5.28 -16.95
N LEU A 27 -3.27 -6.14 -17.82
CA LEU A 27 -2.64 -5.70 -19.06
C LEU A 27 -3.63 -4.98 -19.99
N THR A 28 -4.90 -5.41 -20.03
CA THR A 28 -5.95 -4.72 -20.78
C THR A 28 -6.23 -3.33 -20.20
N GLN A 29 -6.34 -3.21 -18.87
CA GLN A 29 -6.61 -1.92 -18.20
C GLN A 29 -5.43 -0.93 -18.36
N LEU A 30 -4.20 -1.44 -18.27
CA LEU A 30 -2.98 -0.65 -18.46
C LEU A 30 -2.80 -0.21 -19.92
N SER A 31 -3.04 -1.12 -20.87
CA SER A 31 -3.02 -0.82 -22.31
C SER A 31 -4.06 0.23 -22.70
N TYR A 32 -5.29 0.13 -22.17
CA TYR A 32 -6.35 1.12 -22.39
C TYR A 32 -5.93 2.54 -21.93
N GLN A 33 -5.07 2.63 -20.92
CA GLN A 33 -4.55 3.89 -20.39
C GLN A 33 -3.17 4.27 -20.95
N ASN A 34 -2.62 3.50 -21.89
CA ASN A 34 -1.26 3.65 -22.43
C ASN A 34 -0.17 3.69 -21.35
N VAL A 35 -0.29 2.82 -20.34
CA VAL A 35 0.67 2.71 -19.23
C VAL A 35 1.55 1.49 -19.41
N THR A 36 2.85 1.71 -19.53
CA THR A 36 3.91 0.67 -19.58
C THR A 36 4.76 0.63 -18.31
N ASP A 37 4.60 1.64 -17.46
CA ASP A 37 5.43 1.88 -16.28
C ASP A 37 4.56 2.33 -15.13
N VAL A 38 4.77 1.73 -13.96
CA VAL A 38 4.16 2.18 -12.71
C VAL A 38 5.26 2.58 -11.73
N PHE A 39 4.89 3.24 -10.64
CA PHE A 39 5.85 3.70 -9.65
C PHE A 39 5.57 3.06 -8.31
N CYS A 40 6.63 2.67 -7.60
CA CYS A 40 6.50 2.24 -6.23
C CYS A 40 5.96 3.40 -5.38
N CYS A 41 4.83 3.17 -4.69
CA CYS A 41 4.21 4.19 -3.82
C CYS A 41 5.04 4.57 -2.58
N VAL A 42 6.15 3.88 -2.32
CA VAL A 42 7.05 4.14 -1.17
C VAL A 42 8.33 4.84 -1.62
N CYS A 43 9.11 4.21 -2.51
CA CYS A 43 10.41 4.72 -2.93
C CYS A 43 10.39 5.49 -4.26
N VAL A 44 9.26 5.48 -4.98
CA VAL A 44 9.09 6.11 -6.29
C VAL A 44 10.01 5.50 -7.37
N ALA A 45 10.57 4.30 -7.14
CA ALA A 45 11.24 3.55 -8.19
C ALA A 45 10.27 3.28 -9.34
N ASN A 46 10.73 3.51 -10.56
CA ASN A 46 10.02 3.11 -11.77
C ASN A 46 10.02 1.57 -11.85
N LEU A 47 8.86 1.00 -12.13
CA LEU A 47 8.63 -0.43 -12.28
C LEU A 47 8.03 -0.68 -13.66
N HIS A 48 8.80 -1.32 -14.53
CA HIS A 48 8.36 -1.73 -15.85
C HIS A 48 7.29 -2.81 -15.74
N VAL A 49 6.24 -2.68 -16.57
CA VAL A 49 5.19 -3.69 -16.68
C VAL A 49 5.61 -4.77 -17.68
N TYR A 50 5.75 -6.00 -17.21
CA TYR A 50 6.05 -7.17 -18.02
C TYR A 50 4.76 -7.84 -18.52
N ASP A 51 4.85 -8.57 -19.64
CA ASP A 51 3.73 -9.33 -20.22
C ASP A 51 3.55 -10.74 -19.61
N LYS A 52 4.53 -11.15 -18.80
CA LYS A 52 4.60 -12.42 -18.05
C LYS A 52 4.73 -12.15 -16.56
N TYR A 53 4.40 -13.15 -15.75
CA TYR A 53 4.58 -13.06 -14.31
C TYR A 53 6.07 -13.10 -13.90
N PRO A 54 6.47 -12.34 -12.85
CA PRO A 54 5.67 -11.31 -12.18
C PRO A 54 5.47 -10.09 -13.09
N LEU A 55 4.30 -9.44 -13.06
CA LEU A 55 4.02 -8.32 -13.97
C LEU A 55 4.81 -7.06 -13.67
N ILE A 56 5.38 -6.95 -12.48
CA ILE A 56 6.32 -5.92 -12.05
C ILE A 56 7.30 -6.56 -11.06
N ASP A 57 8.44 -5.91 -10.82
CA ASP A 57 9.37 -6.28 -9.75
C ASP A 57 8.84 -5.87 -8.36
N GLY A 58 7.68 -6.42 -7.99
CA GLY A 58 6.88 -6.00 -6.86
C GLY A 58 5.48 -6.62 -6.83
N THR A 59 4.56 -5.92 -6.20
CA THR A 59 3.16 -6.37 -6.02
C THR A 59 2.20 -5.23 -6.35
N PHE A 60 1.13 -5.57 -7.06
CA PHE A 60 0.03 -4.65 -7.30
C PHE A 60 -0.99 -4.72 -6.17
N PHE A 61 -1.68 -3.61 -5.92
CA PHE A 61 -2.86 -3.62 -5.07
C PHE A 61 -3.85 -2.51 -5.44
N LEU A 62 -5.13 -2.79 -5.22
CA LEU A 62 -6.20 -1.83 -5.40
C LEU A 62 -6.43 -1.01 -4.13
N SER A 63 -6.60 0.30 -4.29
CA SER A 63 -7.01 1.18 -3.19
C SER A 63 -8.07 2.17 -3.66
N PRO A 64 -9.05 2.53 -2.80
CA PRO A 64 -9.96 3.65 -3.09
C PRO A 64 -9.24 4.99 -3.17
N PHE A 65 -8.01 5.09 -2.65
CA PHE A 65 -7.20 6.30 -2.70
C PHE A 65 -5.92 6.12 -3.52
N ARG A 66 -5.48 7.22 -4.12
CA ARG A 66 -4.23 7.28 -4.86
C ARG A 66 -3.08 7.52 -3.89
N TYR A 67 -2.06 6.67 -3.94
CA TYR A 67 -0.79 6.97 -3.29
C TYR A 67 0.12 7.70 -4.29
N SER A 68 0.03 9.03 -4.34
CA SER A 68 0.87 9.88 -5.21
C SER A 68 2.17 10.32 -4.53
N VAL A 69 3.16 10.66 -5.36
CA VAL A 69 4.47 11.20 -4.97
C VAL A 69 4.36 12.53 -4.22
N GLU A 70 3.26 13.27 -4.37
CA GLU A 70 3.03 14.53 -3.65
C GLU A 70 2.84 14.32 -2.14
N ASN A 71 2.54 13.09 -1.71
CA ASN A 71 2.63 12.66 -0.31
C ASN A 71 4.04 12.19 0.06
N ARG A 72 5.10 12.85 -0.45
CA ARG A 72 6.49 12.57 -0.04
C ARG A 72 6.56 12.60 1.48
N LEU A 73 6.77 11.42 2.04
CA LEU A 73 7.05 11.21 3.45
C LEU A 73 8.19 12.17 3.80
N MET A 74 7.97 13.05 4.78
CA MET A 74 8.98 14.03 5.17
C MET A 74 10.23 13.29 5.63
N THR A 75 11.28 13.31 4.82
CA THR A 75 12.59 12.83 5.24
C THR A 75 13.19 13.89 6.15
N SER A 76 13.62 13.50 7.35
CA SER A 76 14.27 14.38 8.32
C SER A 76 15.69 14.81 7.92
N SER A 77 16.19 14.34 6.77
CA SER A 77 17.50 14.69 6.22
C SER A 77 17.35 15.48 4.92
N SER A 78 17.68 16.76 5.01
CA SER A 78 17.82 17.75 3.95
C SER A 78 18.58 17.22 2.73
N SER A 79 17.85 16.89 1.66
CA SER A 79 18.18 17.13 0.24
C SER A 79 17.10 16.44 -0.61
N PRO A 80 16.28 17.17 -1.40
CA PRO A 80 15.50 16.51 -2.44
C PRO A 80 16.46 15.84 -3.43
N PRO A 81 16.20 14.61 -3.92
CA PRO A 81 17.00 14.04 -4.99
C PRO A 81 16.95 15.01 -6.17
N ARG A 82 18.13 15.51 -6.55
CA ARG A 82 18.30 16.34 -7.74
C ARG A 82 17.94 15.50 -8.96
N SER A 83 17.07 16.06 -9.79
CA SER A 83 16.60 15.60 -11.10
C SER A 83 15.81 14.29 -11.15
N SER A 84 14.50 14.42 -11.33
CA SER A 84 13.86 13.98 -12.56
C SER A 84 12.64 14.85 -12.79
N SER A 85 12.38 15.20 -14.05
CA SER A 85 11.27 16.03 -14.51
C SER A 85 9.96 15.75 -13.75
N LEU A 86 9.14 16.78 -13.53
CA LEU A 86 7.73 16.68 -13.07
C LEU A 86 6.90 15.92 -14.12
N VAL A 87 7.26 14.69 -14.44
CA VAL A 87 6.39 13.79 -15.18
C VAL A 87 5.32 13.43 -14.17
N ASP A 88 4.09 13.87 -14.42
CA ASP A 88 2.93 13.45 -13.63
C ASP A 88 2.96 11.93 -13.53
N HIS A 89 3.32 11.41 -12.34
CA HIS A 89 3.40 9.97 -12.11
C HIS A 89 1.98 9.40 -12.17
N VAL A 90 1.51 9.00 -13.35
CA VAL A 90 0.14 8.52 -13.55
C VAL A 90 -0.06 7.24 -12.72
N THR A 91 -1.04 7.27 -11.81
CA THR A 91 -1.51 6.06 -11.14
C THR A 91 -2.68 5.53 -11.94
N PRO A 92 -2.59 4.33 -12.55
CA PRO A 92 -3.67 3.79 -13.36
C PRO A 92 -4.94 3.60 -12.53
N ILE A 93 -6.09 3.79 -13.18
CA ILE A 93 -7.40 3.52 -12.58
C ILE A 93 -7.94 2.23 -13.16
N VAL A 94 -8.36 1.32 -12.30
CA VAL A 94 -8.96 0.04 -12.68
C VAL A 94 -10.44 0.06 -12.30
N GLU A 95 -11.29 -0.33 -13.24
CA GLU A 95 -12.72 -0.51 -12.97
C GLU A 95 -13.03 -1.98 -12.68
N LYS A 96 -13.59 -2.26 -11.50
CA LYS A 96 -14.02 -3.58 -11.05
C LYS A 96 -15.39 -3.46 -10.38
N ASP A 97 -16.36 -4.29 -10.79
CA ASP A 97 -17.73 -4.27 -10.26
C ASP A 97 -18.39 -2.87 -10.31
N SER A 98 -18.18 -2.15 -11.42
CA SER A 98 -18.62 -0.76 -11.64
C SER A 98 -18.07 0.26 -10.62
N LYS A 99 -17.01 -0.11 -9.89
CA LYS A 99 -16.27 0.76 -8.98
C LYS A 99 -14.89 1.03 -9.53
N LYS A 100 -14.42 2.26 -9.35
CA LYS A 100 -13.08 2.68 -9.75
C LYS A 100 -12.13 2.59 -8.57
N PHE A 101 -10.95 2.02 -8.82
CA PHE A 101 -9.88 1.89 -7.86
C PHE A 101 -8.57 2.39 -8.46
N PHE A 102 -7.67 2.88 -7.63
CA PHE A 102 -6.30 3.15 -8.04
C PHE A 102 -5.49 1.86 -7.97
N LEU A 103 -4.82 1.53 -9.08
CA LEU A 103 -3.86 0.43 -9.15
C LEU A 103 -2.51 0.94 -8.68
N ASN A 104 -2.18 0.61 -7.44
CA ASN A 104 -0.93 1.01 -6.82
C ASN A 104 0.09 -0.13 -6.88
N ALA A 105 1.37 0.21 -6.83
CA ALA A 105 2.46 -0.76 -6.85
C ALA A 105 3.43 -0.52 -5.69
N ILE A 106 4.00 -1.61 -5.16
CA ILE A 106 5.12 -1.57 -4.22
C ILE A 106 6.23 -2.49 -4.73
N CYS A 107 7.46 -1.99 -4.80
CA CYS A 107 8.59 -2.78 -5.30
C CYS A 107 9.02 -3.86 -4.30
N VAL A 108 9.76 -4.85 -4.80
CA VAL A 108 10.34 -5.94 -3.99
C VAL A 108 11.21 -5.42 -2.84
N ASP A 109 11.98 -4.34 -3.06
CA ASP A 109 12.85 -3.77 -2.02
C ASP A 109 12.06 -3.16 -0.86
N CYS A 110 10.94 -2.48 -1.15
CA CYS A 110 10.08 -1.90 -0.12
C CYS A 110 9.24 -2.96 0.61
N LEU A 111 8.95 -4.09 -0.04
CA LEU A 111 8.32 -5.26 0.60
C LEU A 111 9.31 -6.04 1.49
N SER A 112 10.56 -6.16 1.06
CA SER A 112 11.59 -6.99 1.70
C SER A 112 12.21 -6.32 2.92
N ARG A 113 11.97 -6.89 4.12
CA ARG A 113 12.58 -6.43 5.39
C ARG A 113 14.10 -6.24 5.35
N GLN A 114 14.82 -7.05 4.57
CA GLN A 114 16.29 -7.11 4.61
C GLN A 114 16.95 -6.07 3.69
N GLN A 115 16.22 -5.51 2.74
CA GLN A 115 16.74 -4.59 1.71
C GLN A 115 15.95 -3.28 1.64
N GLN A 116 15.12 -2.99 2.65
CA GLN A 116 14.39 -1.73 2.77
C GLN A 116 15.36 -0.56 2.88
N GLN A 117 15.63 0.08 1.73
CA GLN A 117 16.21 1.42 1.67
C GLN A 117 15.29 2.44 2.35
N TYR A 118 13.99 2.14 2.43
CA TYR A 118 12.94 2.96 3.00
C TYR A 118 12.18 2.18 4.08
N LEU A 119 12.25 2.67 5.33
CA LEU A 119 11.55 2.09 6.46
C LEU A 119 10.28 2.88 6.75
N LEU A 120 9.11 2.28 6.52
CA LEU A 120 7.82 2.84 6.91
C LEU A 120 7.56 2.55 8.39
N GLN A 121 7.52 3.58 9.22
CA GLN A 121 7.21 3.47 10.65
C GLN A 121 5.87 4.13 10.94
N CYS A 122 4.96 3.43 11.64
CA CYS A 122 3.67 3.99 11.99
C CYS A 122 3.83 5.22 12.90
N CYS A 123 3.21 6.36 12.54
CA CYS A 123 3.29 7.59 13.32
C CYS A 123 2.62 7.50 14.71
N TYR A 124 1.74 6.51 14.93
CA TYR A 124 1.02 6.32 16.20
C TYR A 124 1.71 5.35 17.16
N CYS A 125 2.29 4.28 16.62
CA CYS A 125 2.80 3.13 17.40
C CYS A 125 4.32 2.94 17.26
N ASN A 126 4.96 3.67 16.34
CA ASN A 126 6.37 3.56 15.92
C ASN A 126 6.81 2.17 15.41
N ARG A 127 5.89 1.19 15.32
CA ARG A 127 6.21 -0.12 14.75
C ARG A 127 6.45 0.02 13.25
N PRO A 128 7.49 -0.64 12.71
CA PRO A 128 7.71 -0.69 11.27
C PRO A 128 6.58 -1.47 10.59
N TRP A 129 6.12 -1.00 9.45
CA TRP A 129 5.22 -1.75 8.58
C TRP A 129 5.96 -2.98 8.02
N GLN A 130 5.23 -4.08 7.88
CA GLN A 130 5.77 -5.37 7.51
C GLN A 130 5.01 -5.89 6.29
N GLY A 131 5.60 -5.76 5.11
CA GLY A 131 5.04 -6.28 3.86
C GLY A 131 5.48 -7.72 3.54
N SER A 132 6.27 -8.37 4.40
CA SER A 132 6.93 -9.65 4.09
C SER A 132 5.98 -10.84 3.90
N ASN A 133 4.72 -10.70 4.27
CA ASN A 133 3.66 -11.70 4.08
C ASN A 133 2.88 -11.49 2.77
N LEU A 134 3.19 -10.43 2.02
CA LEU A 134 2.61 -10.18 0.70
C LEU A 134 3.42 -10.90 -0.37
N ILE A 135 2.72 -11.44 -1.35
CA ILE A 135 3.30 -12.21 -2.44
C ILE A 135 3.76 -11.29 -3.55
N ILE A 136 5.03 -11.44 -3.91
CA ILE A 136 5.63 -10.77 -5.06
C ILE A 136 5.02 -11.33 -6.34
N GLY A 137 4.73 -10.46 -7.30
CA GLY A 137 4.10 -10.82 -8.56
C GLY A 137 2.60 -11.02 -8.50
N SER A 138 1.99 -10.88 -7.31
CA SER A 138 0.54 -10.95 -7.13
C SER A 138 -0.13 -9.57 -7.25
N MET A 139 -1.46 -9.59 -7.29
CA MET A 139 -2.32 -8.42 -7.21
C MET A 139 -3.36 -8.59 -6.11
N TYR A 140 -3.37 -7.66 -5.16
CA TYR A 140 -4.37 -7.64 -4.09
C TYR A 140 -5.54 -6.73 -4.46
N SER A 141 -6.77 -7.22 -4.26
CA SER A 141 -7.99 -6.42 -4.50
C SER A 141 -8.36 -5.49 -3.34
N TYR A 142 -7.40 -5.18 -2.46
CA TYR A 142 -7.57 -4.37 -1.27
C TYR A 142 -6.30 -3.58 -0.94
N ASP A 143 -6.46 -2.54 -0.14
CA ASP A 143 -5.40 -1.68 0.34
C ASP A 143 -4.53 -2.41 1.38
N ILE A 144 -3.31 -2.76 0.97
CA ILE A 144 -2.37 -3.53 1.79
C ILE A 144 -1.91 -2.77 3.04
N PHE A 145 -1.89 -1.44 3.01
CA PHE A 145 -1.49 -0.65 4.17
C PHE A 145 -2.60 -0.63 5.21
N ALA A 146 -3.86 -0.46 4.79
CA ALA A 146 -5.03 -0.48 5.66
C ALA A 146 -5.26 -1.87 6.27
N ALA A 147 -5.09 -2.93 5.47
CA ALA A 147 -5.29 -4.32 5.86
C ALA A 147 -4.29 -4.86 6.89
N GLN A 148 -3.21 -4.13 7.17
CA GLN A 148 -2.17 -4.52 8.13
C GLN A 148 -1.99 -3.48 9.26
N PRO A 149 -3.00 -3.30 10.13
CA PRO A 149 -2.95 -2.32 11.22
C PRO A 149 -1.98 -2.76 12.34
N CYS A 150 -1.05 -1.89 12.75
CA CYS A 150 -0.14 -2.19 13.87
C CYS A 150 -0.75 -1.93 15.27
N CYS A 151 -1.81 -1.11 15.34
CA CYS A 151 -2.37 -0.57 16.59
C CYS A 151 -3.80 -0.06 16.40
N GLN A 152 -4.53 0.13 17.51
CA GLN A 152 -5.93 0.60 17.48
C GLN A 152 -6.11 1.96 16.79
N ALA A 153 -5.14 2.87 16.87
CA ALA A 153 -5.21 4.18 16.19
C ALA A 153 -5.37 4.07 14.66
N ARG A 154 -4.87 2.97 14.07
CA ARG A 154 -5.03 2.66 12.64
C ARG A 154 -6.46 2.27 12.26
N LEU A 155 -7.26 1.85 13.24
CA LEU A 155 -8.66 1.44 13.08
C LEU A 155 -9.63 2.59 13.37
N LEU A 156 -9.13 3.78 13.70
CA LEU A 156 -9.99 4.94 13.95
C LEU A 156 -10.40 5.61 12.65
N CYS A 157 -11.65 6.06 12.58
CA CYS A 157 -12.21 6.86 11.49
C CYS A 157 -11.39 8.14 11.26
N ASN A 158 -11.23 8.53 9.98
CA ASN A 158 -10.50 9.74 9.57
C ASN A 158 -11.16 11.04 10.03
N ASN A 159 -12.50 11.05 10.17
CA ASN A 159 -13.28 12.23 10.57
C ASN A 159 -13.47 12.36 12.09
N ASN A 160 -12.74 11.58 12.91
CA ASN A 160 -12.77 11.79 14.36
C ASN A 160 -12.04 13.10 14.70
N ASN A 161 -12.81 14.19 14.70
CA ASN A 161 -12.39 15.53 15.06
C ASN A 161 -12.24 15.69 16.59
N ASN A 162 -11.59 14.73 17.26
CA ASN A 162 -11.19 14.88 18.65
C ASN A 162 -9.73 15.29 18.70
N ASN A 163 -9.57 16.61 18.59
CA ASN A 163 -8.52 17.41 19.20
C ASN A 163 -7.71 16.65 20.25
N ASN A 164 -6.39 16.74 20.08
CA ASN A 164 -5.35 16.82 21.12
C ASN A 164 -5.86 17.21 22.52
N ASN A 165 -6.48 16.28 23.22
CA ASN A 165 -6.62 16.30 24.66
C ASN A 165 -6.21 14.93 25.16
N ASN A 166 -4.89 14.79 25.34
CA ASN A 166 -4.33 13.95 26.38
C ASN A 166 -5.16 14.16 27.66
N ASN A 167 -5.93 13.15 28.08
CA ASN A 167 -6.20 12.81 29.49
C ASN A 167 -7.32 11.78 29.73
N ASN A 168 -7.93 11.15 28.72
CA ASN A 168 -8.79 9.98 28.96
C ASN A 168 -8.19 8.69 28.37
N LYS A 169 -7.35 8.04 29.18
CA LYS A 169 -6.90 6.64 29.02
C LYS A 169 -8.02 5.60 29.22
N ASN A 170 -9.28 6.02 29.22
CA ASN A 170 -10.46 5.14 29.32
C ASN A 170 -11.41 5.45 28.18
N ASN A 171 -11.07 5.04 26.95
CA ASN A 171 -12.07 4.80 25.92
C ASN A 171 -11.93 3.34 25.48
N ASN A 172 -12.48 2.45 26.31
CA ASN A 172 -12.97 1.13 25.91
C ASN A 172 -14.21 1.28 25.01
N ASN A 173 -14.14 2.15 24.00
CA ASN A 173 -15.11 2.15 22.92
C ASN A 173 -14.58 1.15 21.91
N ASN A 174 -14.81 -0.13 22.22
CA ASN A 174 -14.73 -1.25 21.28
C ASN A 174 -15.74 -0.99 20.15
N ASN A 175 -15.43 -0.05 19.27
CA ASN A 175 -16.05 0.04 17.97
C ASN A 175 -15.29 -0.88 17.04
N SER A 176 -15.31 -2.16 17.40
CA SER A 176 -14.92 -3.26 16.53
C SER A 176 -15.99 -3.34 15.45
N VAL A 177 -15.84 -2.51 14.40
CA VAL A 177 -16.27 -2.95 13.06
C VAL A 177 -15.70 -4.34 12.92
N ASN A 178 -16.56 -5.35 12.76
CA ASN A 178 -16.13 -6.74 12.71
C ASN A 178 -15.47 -6.97 11.36
N VAL A 179 -14.19 -6.62 11.27
CA VAL A 179 -13.37 -6.80 10.08
C VAL A 179 -13.00 -8.27 10.01
N ARG A 180 -13.59 -9.00 9.05
CA ARG A 180 -13.40 -10.46 8.93
C ARG A 180 -12.38 -10.81 7.87
N PHE A 181 -12.30 -10.00 6.82
CA PHE A 181 -11.42 -10.21 5.69
C PHE A 181 -10.54 -8.97 5.44
N PHE A 182 -9.37 -9.16 4.80
CA PHE A 182 -8.50 -8.04 4.45
C PHE A 182 -9.17 -7.02 3.52
N SER A 183 -10.09 -7.47 2.66
CA SER A 183 -10.88 -6.61 1.78
C SER A 183 -11.81 -5.66 2.51
N ASP A 184 -12.28 -6.01 3.72
CA ASP A 184 -13.18 -5.17 4.51
C ASP A 184 -12.51 -3.85 4.93
N TYR A 185 -11.18 -3.82 5.05
CA TYR A 185 -10.43 -2.59 5.35
C TYR A 185 -10.50 -1.54 4.24
N SER A 186 -10.82 -1.94 3.01
CA SER A 186 -10.86 -1.03 1.85
C SER A 186 -12.27 -0.58 1.48
N GLN A 187 -13.29 -1.20 2.07
CA GLN A 187 -14.68 -0.95 1.72
C GLN A 187 -15.13 0.44 2.17
N SER A 188 -15.98 1.03 1.33
CA SER A 188 -16.75 2.22 1.71
C SER A 188 -17.96 1.78 2.53
N LEU A 189 -18.04 2.27 3.76
CA LEU A 189 -19.11 1.90 4.70
C LEU A 189 -19.56 3.12 5.51
N ALA A 190 -20.82 3.09 5.94
CA ALA A 190 -21.37 4.09 6.85
C ALA A 190 -20.67 3.98 8.21
N CYS A 191 -19.99 5.04 8.65
CA CYS A 191 -19.36 5.05 9.96
C CYS A 191 -20.38 5.40 11.05
N PRO A 192 -20.52 4.60 12.12
CA PRO A 192 -21.39 4.93 13.25
C PRO A 192 -20.90 6.15 14.06
N HIS A 193 -19.65 6.61 13.86
CA HIS A 193 -19.10 7.77 14.56
C HIS A 193 -19.30 9.08 13.82
N CYS A 194 -18.96 9.14 12.53
CA CYS A 194 -19.05 10.37 11.75
C CYS A 194 -20.29 10.43 10.84
N GLY A 195 -21.04 9.33 10.70
CA GLY A 195 -22.22 9.24 9.84
C GLY A 195 -21.93 9.20 8.33
N VAL A 196 -20.67 9.39 7.92
CA VAL A 196 -20.26 9.44 6.51
C VAL A 196 -20.00 8.03 5.96
N VAL A 197 -20.44 7.79 4.72
CA VAL A 197 -20.11 6.60 3.93
C VAL A 197 -18.80 6.85 3.20
N ASP A 198 -17.71 6.23 3.66
CA ASP A 198 -16.37 6.42 3.09
C ASP A 198 -15.45 5.23 3.44
N SER A 199 -14.25 5.18 2.86
CA SER A 199 -13.21 4.19 3.15
C SER A 199 -12.38 4.60 4.38
N HIS A 200 -12.96 4.41 5.57
CA HIS A 200 -12.46 4.97 6.84
C HIS A 200 -11.10 4.43 7.33
N PHE A 201 -10.70 3.23 6.92
CA PHE A 201 -9.42 2.63 7.34
C PHE A 201 -8.28 2.92 6.37
N VAL A 202 -8.59 3.37 5.15
CA VAL A 202 -7.59 3.75 4.17
C VAL A 202 -7.18 5.19 4.43
N LYS A 203 -5.89 5.42 4.57
CA LYS A 203 -5.32 6.70 5.00
C LYS A 203 -4.12 7.05 4.13
N PRO A 204 -3.88 8.33 3.85
CA PRO A 204 -2.66 8.75 3.16
C PRO A 204 -1.41 8.22 3.88
N LEU A 205 -0.41 7.76 3.12
CA LEU A 205 0.86 7.29 3.70
C LEU A 205 1.50 8.36 4.58
N SER A 206 1.48 9.62 4.16
CA SER A 206 2.02 10.78 4.87
C SER A 206 1.39 11.02 6.25
N GLN A 207 0.12 10.64 6.44
CA GLN A 207 -0.57 10.76 7.73
C GLN A 207 -0.36 9.54 8.63
N THR A 208 0.05 8.42 8.03
CA THR A 208 0.03 7.09 8.66
C THR A 208 1.41 6.60 9.02
N PHE A 209 2.40 6.94 8.20
CA PHE A 209 3.76 6.48 8.31
C PHE A 209 4.75 7.63 8.19
N LEU A 210 5.83 7.52 8.95
CA LEU A 210 7.08 8.22 8.70
C LEU A 210 7.96 7.30 7.85
N CYS A 211 8.69 7.88 6.89
CA CYS A 211 9.65 7.13 6.08
C CYS A 211 11.05 7.56 6.41
N ALA A 212 11.85 6.62 6.92
CA ALA A 212 13.27 6.84 7.13
C ALA A 212 14.05 6.20 5.98
N VAL A 213 14.96 6.97 5.38
CA VAL A 213 15.96 6.41 4.45
C VAL A 213 17.02 5.70 5.28
N VAL A 214 17.16 4.39 5.07
CA VAL A 214 18.19 3.59 5.73
C VAL A 214 19.43 3.64 4.86
N VAL A 215 20.39 4.48 5.24
CA VAL A 215 21.71 4.52 4.58
C VAL A 215 22.52 3.35 5.12
N SER A 216 22.73 2.33 4.29
CA SER A 216 23.68 1.25 4.59
C SER A 216 25.09 1.86 4.70
N LYS A 217 25.76 1.63 5.84
CA LYS A 217 27.19 1.94 6.00
C LYS A 217 28.06 0.99 5.19
#